data_AF-M1J5J9-F1
#
_entry.id   AF-M1J5J9-F1
#
_cell.length_a   1.000
_cell.length_b   1.000
_cell.length_c   1.000
_cell.angle_alpha   90.00
_cell.angle_beta   90.00
_cell.angle_gamma   90.00
#
_symmetry.space_group_name_H-M   'P 1'
#
loop_
_entity.id
_entity.type
_entity.pdbx_description
1 polymer ?
#
loop_
_entity_poly.entity_id
_entity_poly.type
_entity_poly.pdbx_seq_one_letter_code
_entity_poly.pdbx_strand_id
1 'polypeptide(L)'
;MKILLISIWTNLNNRENKYEIINERGEETEREVVESKPSLAEVKFLRESEEQVDMLVLLPSFLSAYLKTQDLPDSYVELKKRIQEEVLKRFQGIDVEVIPSSGTIDADGFMHIHDNSLGNFNFSVYYSVYNALTRYNPDTVLLDLSETTSYLTYYTSDAAKLAIQDYYITKRKADIPLIEFSTDFANKIITLKKSTIRNVDISDYLTSQEIKLAKGMPTLSKSELFAIGRALQLGFPLALLYLLNGIEELTKPEDFMQKIEESITVSKKEQEKEYLVSSGVRAYNTAPYYFMGYHFIEAYKVKSETGEYTLDDLLKLIDVYNEPARSLIKRELEILKRLAGLKDDGEYILDYLIRLGNSRVLDWLENVPIGESKIDCEISEYEMISHAGMGRYFTIVNRDKDGKIKISYAQECLKDITNWIKSLGKEGE
;
A
#
# COMPACT_ATOMS: atom_id res chain seq x y z
N MET A 1 11.26 -19.91 -9.96
CA MET A 1 10.38 -18.76 -9.66
C MET A 1 10.13 -18.70 -8.15
N LYS A 2 9.87 -17.53 -7.58
CA LYS A 2 9.48 -17.40 -6.17
C LYS A 2 7.97 -17.23 -6.07
N ILE A 3 7.31 -18.16 -5.39
CA ILE A 3 5.85 -18.17 -5.22
C ILE A 3 5.52 -17.95 -3.76
N LEU A 4 4.63 -17.00 -3.49
CA LEU A 4 3.97 -16.87 -2.20
C LEU A 4 2.55 -17.43 -2.33
N LEU A 5 2.28 -18.55 -1.67
CA LEU A 5 0.93 -19.08 -1.54
C LEU A 5 0.30 -18.57 -0.25
N ILE A 6 -0.87 -17.97 -0.36
CA ILE A 6 -1.64 -17.42 0.76
C ILE A 6 -2.94 -18.20 0.85
N SER A 7 -3.26 -18.74 2.02
CA SER A 7 -4.50 -19.49 2.24
C SER A 7 -5.19 -19.04 3.51
N ILE A 8 -6.52 -19.11 3.51
CA ILE A 8 -7.33 -18.97 4.73
C ILE A 8 -7.94 -20.31 5.05
N TRP A 9 -7.69 -20.79 6.26
CA TRP A 9 -8.30 -22.03 6.74
C TRP A 9 -9.41 -21.72 7.73
N THR A 10 -10.61 -22.21 7.43
CA THR A 10 -11.79 -22.02 8.30
C THR A 10 -12.11 -23.27 9.12
N ASN A 11 -11.38 -24.36 8.88
CA ASN A 11 -11.47 -25.60 9.63
C ASN A 11 -10.07 -26.22 9.85
N LEU A 12 -9.94 -27.08 10.85
CA LEU A 12 -8.69 -27.81 11.13
C LEU A 12 -8.77 -29.30 10.77
N ASN A 13 -9.62 -29.66 9.80
CA ASN A 13 -9.70 -31.03 9.31
C ASN A 13 -8.37 -31.43 8.67
N ASN A 14 -7.85 -32.60 9.06
CA ASN A 14 -6.61 -33.17 8.57
C ASN A 14 -6.84 -34.45 7.73
N ARG A 15 -8.09 -34.74 7.36
CA ARG A 15 -8.41 -35.87 6.49
C ARG A 15 -7.82 -35.62 5.10
N GLU A 16 -7.02 -36.57 4.64
CA GLU A 16 -6.48 -36.57 3.29
C GLU A 16 -7.58 -36.72 2.24
N ASN A 17 -7.51 -35.88 1.21
CA ASN A 17 -8.29 -35.99 -0.01
C ASN A 17 -7.34 -35.94 -1.21
N LYS A 18 -7.84 -36.39 -2.35
CA LYS A 18 -7.13 -36.30 -3.61
C LYS A 18 -7.57 -35.00 -4.31
N TYR A 19 -6.60 -34.17 -4.67
CA TYR A 19 -6.83 -32.90 -5.34
C TYR A 19 -6.23 -32.94 -6.75
N GLU A 20 -7.04 -32.60 -7.75
CA GLU A 20 -6.53 -32.18 -9.06
C GLU A 20 -6.01 -30.75 -8.91
N ILE A 21 -4.80 -30.49 -9.37
CA ILE A 21 -4.03 -29.26 -9.07
C ILE A 21 -3.87 -28.37 -10.29
N ILE A 22 -3.51 -27.10 -10.06
CA ILE A 22 -3.13 -26.14 -11.10
C ILE A 22 -1.61 -26.00 -11.18
N ASN A 23 -1.11 -25.39 -12.24
CA ASN A 23 0.31 -25.03 -12.34
C ASN A 23 0.56 -23.60 -11.83
N GLU A 24 1.82 -23.17 -11.90
CA GLU A 24 2.26 -21.85 -11.44
C GLU A 24 1.65 -20.68 -12.22
N ARG A 25 1.02 -20.97 -13.37
CA ARG A 25 0.27 -20.03 -14.20
C ARG A 25 -1.24 -20.12 -13.96
N GLY A 26 -1.69 -20.98 -13.06
CA GLY A 26 -3.09 -21.28 -12.76
C GLY A 26 -3.80 -22.07 -13.85
N GLU A 27 -3.08 -22.86 -14.65
CA GLU A 27 -3.67 -23.73 -15.66
C GLU A 27 -3.94 -25.10 -15.04
N GLU A 28 -5.08 -25.70 -15.37
CA GLU A 28 -5.43 -27.03 -14.89
C GLU A 28 -4.42 -28.06 -15.37
N THR A 29 -4.13 -29.05 -14.52
CA THR A 29 -3.25 -30.17 -14.85
C THR A 29 -3.97 -31.49 -14.66
N GLU A 30 -3.45 -32.57 -15.26
CA GLU A 30 -3.93 -33.94 -15.02
C GLU A 30 -3.29 -34.59 -13.78
N ARG A 31 -2.50 -33.82 -13.02
CA ARG A 31 -1.80 -34.33 -11.84
C ARG A 31 -2.75 -34.30 -10.66
N GLU A 32 -2.64 -35.34 -9.85
CA GLU A 32 -3.41 -35.48 -8.62
C GLU A 32 -2.47 -35.61 -7.43
N VAL A 33 -2.73 -34.83 -6.39
CA VAL A 33 -1.94 -34.82 -5.16
C VAL A 33 -2.85 -35.16 -3.99
N VAL A 34 -2.41 -36.15 -3.19
CA VAL A 34 -3.09 -36.50 -1.94
C VAL A 34 -2.52 -35.64 -0.83
N GLU A 35 -3.40 -34.88 -0.17
CA GLU A 35 -3.04 -34.01 0.95
C GLU A 35 -4.27 -33.67 1.79
N SER A 36 -4.09 -33.09 2.98
CA SER A 36 -5.21 -32.72 3.86
C SER A 36 -5.92 -31.41 3.49
N LYS A 37 -5.27 -30.56 2.71
CA LYS A 37 -5.77 -29.22 2.32
C LYS A 37 -5.43 -28.92 0.86
N PRO A 38 -6.29 -28.19 0.13
CA PRO A 38 -6.02 -27.82 -1.27
C PRO A 38 -4.72 -27.01 -1.44
N SER A 39 -4.50 -26.01 -0.58
CA SER A 39 -3.27 -25.22 -0.56
C SER A 39 -2.02 -26.05 -0.29
N LEU A 40 -2.09 -27.04 0.59
CA LEU A 40 -0.95 -27.93 0.85
C LEU A 40 -0.67 -28.84 -0.34
N ALA A 41 -1.71 -29.32 -1.03
CA ALA A 41 -1.57 -30.09 -2.26
C ALA A 41 -0.85 -29.28 -3.36
N GLU A 42 -1.25 -28.02 -3.52
CA GLU A 42 -0.64 -27.08 -4.46
C GLU A 42 0.84 -26.80 -4.11
N VAL A 43 1.15 -26.51 -2.83
CA VAL A 43 2.54 -26.30 -2.37
C VAL A 43 3.41 -27.53 -2.66
N LYS A 44 2.89 -28.74 -2.39
CA LYS A 44 3.62 -29.98 -2.60
C LYS A 44 3.98 -30.17 -4.08
N PHE A 45 3.03 -29.97 -4.98
CA PHE A 45 3.28 -30.07 -6.42
C PHE A 45 4.27 -29.02 -6.94
N LEU A 46 4.11 -27.76 -6.52
CA LEU A 46 4.98 -26.68 -6.99
C LEU A 46 6.42 -26.90 -6.51
N ARG A 47 6.62 -27.40 -5.27
CA ARG A 47 7.95 -27.76 -4.76
C ARG A 47 8.55 -28.97 -5.47
N GLU A 48 7.74 -29.96 -5.87
CA GLU A 48 8.18 -31.07 -6.72
C GLU A 48 8.66 -30.60 -8.09
N SER A 49 8.17 -29.43 -8.54
CA SER A 49 8.58 -28.77 -9.79
C SER A 49 9.79 -27.83 -9.63
N GLU A 50 10.56 -27.97 -8.54
CA GLU A 50 11.74 -27.17 -8.19
C GLU A 50 11.46 -25.67 -7.97
N GLU A 51 10.21 -25.27 -7.70
CA GLU A 51 9.85 -23.89 -7.40
C GLU A 51 10.15 -23.51 -5.93
N GLN A 52 10.54 -22.26 -5.70
CA GLN A 52 10.68 -21.73 -4.33
C GLN A 52 9.31 -21.27 -3.84
N VAL A 53 8.68 -22.10 -3.00
CA VAL A 53 7.31 -21.83 -2.50
C VAL A 53 7.32 -21.56 -1.00
N ASP A 54 6.97 -20.33 -0.65
CA ASP A 54 6.67 -19.89 0.72
C ASP A 54 5.15 -19.89 0.93
N MET A 55 4.69 -20.20 2.14
CA MET A 55 3.26 -20.34 2.45
C MET A 55 2.87 -19.57 3.70
N LEU A 56 1.91 -18.66 3.55
CA LEU A 56 1.24 -17.95 4.64
C LEU A 56 -0.17 -18.50 4.81
N VAL A 57 -0.50 -19.00 6.00
CA VAL A 57 -1.83 -19.45 6.38
C VAL A 57 -2.43 -18.48 7.38
N LEU A 58 -3.55 -17.88 7.00
CA LEU A 58 -4.33 -16.97 7.83
C LEU A 58 -5.47 -17.75 8.50
N LEU A 59 -5.52 -17.65 9.82
CA LEU A 59 -6.38 -18.45 10.69
C LEU A 59 -7.41 -17.53 11.36
N PRO A 60 -8.69 -17.57 10.98
CA PRO A 60 -9.72 -16.79 11.66
C PRO A 60 -9.82 -17.16 13.14
N SER A 61 -9.93 -16.15 14.02
CA SER A 61 -10.06 -16.32 15.47
C SER A 61 -11.18 -17.28 15.91
N PHE A 62 -12.23 -17.44 15.10
CA PHE A 62 -13.32 -18.38 15.38
C PHE A 62 -12.91 -19.86 15.36
N LEU A 63 -11.70 -20.17 14.88
CA LEU A 63 -11.10 -21.50 15.05
C LEU A 63 -10.88 -21.90 16.52
N SER A 64 -11.13 -20.99 17.46
CA SER A 64 -11.28 -21.31 18.88
C SER A 64 -12.29 -22.45 19.15
N ALA A 65 -13.25 -22.66 18.25
CA ALA A 65 -14.19 -23.79 18.26
C ALA A 65 -13.52 -25.17 18.18
N TYR A 66 -12.27 -25.26 17.70
CA TYR A 66 -11.51 -26.51 17.64
C TYR A 66 -10.65 -26.76 18.90
N LEU A 67 -10.64 -25.83 19.85
CA LEU A 67 -9.97 -26.00 21.14
C LEU A 67 -10.91 -26.70 22.12
N LYS A 68 -10.34 -27.44 23.06
CA LYS A 68 -11.13 -28.08 24.13
C LYS A 68 -11.81 -27.01 24.98
N THR A 69 -13.12 -27.12 25.19
CA THR A 69 -13.92 -26.15 25.96
C THR A 69 -13.41 -25.91 27.38
N GLN A 70 -12.80 -26.91 28.00
CA GLN A 70 -12.22 -26.84 29.34
C GLN A 70 -10.95 -25.99 29.39
N ASP A 71 -10.24 -25.86 28.27
CA ASP A 71 -8.94 -25.19 28.15
C ASP A 71 -9.05 -23.89 27.33
N LEU A 72 -10.25 -23.32 27.20
CA LEU A 72 -10.43 -22.06 26.47
C LEU A 72 -9.78 -20.90 27.23
N PRO A 73 -8.96 -20.08 26.56
CA PRO A 73 -8.21 -19.02 27.22
C PRO A 73 -9.05 -17.76 27.47
N ASP A 74 -8.67 -16.99 28.49
CA ASP A 74 -9.37 -15.76 28.93
C ASP A 74 -8.80 -14.47 28.30
N SER A 75 -7.84 -14.58 27.38
CA SER A 75 -7.25 -13.43 26.69
C SER A 75 -7.07 -13.71 25.21
N TYR A 76 -7.12 -12.66 24.39
CA TYR A 76 -6.94 -12.79 22.95
C TYR A 76 -5.52 -13.22 22.56
N VAL A 77 -4.50 -12.74 23.30
CA VAL A 77 -3.10 -13.12 23.09
C VAL A 77 -2.91 -14.63 23.29
N GLU A 78 -3.42 -15.19 24.39
CA GLU A 78 -3.34 -16.63 24.63
C GLU A 78 -4.22 -17.40 23.64
N LEU A 79 -5.36 -16.85 23.22
CA LEU A 79 -6.20 -17.46 22.18
C LEU A 79 -5.46 -17.63 20.85
N LYS A 80 -4.79 -16.57 20.36
CA LYS A 80 -3.98 -16.62 19.15
C LYS A 80 -2.92 -17.73 19.26
N LYS A 81 -2.18 -17.73 20.36
CA LYS A 81 -1.13 -18.72 20.61
C LYS A 81 -1.67 -20.15 20.60
N ARG A 82 -2.79 -20.41 21.27
CA ARG A 82 -3.39 -21.76 21.34
C ARG A 82 -3.89 -22.25 19.99
N ILE A 83 -4.50 -21.38 19.18
CA ILE A 83 -4.91 -21.73 17.82
C ILE A 83 -3.66 -22.04 16.97
N GLN A 84 -2.63 -21.21 17.02
CA GLN A 84 -1.38 -21.45 16.28
C GLN A 84 -0.72 -22.77 16.69
N GLU A 85 -0.60 -23.04 17.99
CA GLU A 85 -0.05 -24.30 18.50
C GLU A 85 -0.86 -25.50 18.01
N GLU A 86 -2.20 -25.42 18.02
CA GLU A 86 -3.04 -26.52 17.57
C GLU A 86 -2.90 -26.79 16.07
N VAL A 87 -2.73 -25.76 15.25
CA VAL A 87 -2.44 -25.91 13.82
C VAL A 87 -1.05 -26.50 13.61
N LEU A 88 -0.02 -25.97 14.28
CA LEU A 88 1.37 -26.40 14.09
C LEU A 88 1.65 -27.81 14.61
N LYS A 89 0.82 -28.35 15.51
CA LYS A 89 0.85 -29.78 15.88
C LYS A 89 0.46 -30.69 14.71
N ARG A 90 -0.44 -30.22 13.83
CA ARG A 90 -1.04 -31.00 12.74
C ARG A 90 -0.33 -30.76 11.41
N PHE A 91 0.18 -29.55 11.20
CA PHE A 91 0.77 -29.10 9.94
C PHE A 91 2.13 -28.44 10.21
N GLN A 92 3.20 -28.96 9.60
CA GLN A 92 4.57 -28.45 9.78
C GLN A 92 5.05 -27.68 8.54
N GLY A 93 6.02 -26.78 8.73
CA GLY A 93 6.66 -26.06 7.62
C GLY A 93 5.77 -25.00 6.96
N ILE A 94 4.84 -24.43 7.71
CA ILE A 94 3.95 -23.34 7.29
C ILE A 94 4.07 -22.15 8.24
N ASP A 95 3.95 -20.93 7.70
CA ASP A 95 3.82 -19.73 8.51
C ASP A 95 2.35 -19.45 8.78
N VAL A 96 1.99 -19.29 10.05
CA VAL A 96 0.58 -19.16 10.49
C VAL A 96 0.36 -17.86 11.24
N GLU A 97 -0.71 -17.15 10.89
CA GLU A 97 -1.12 -15.94 11.58
C GLU A 97 -2.61 -16.01 11.94
N VAL A 98 -2.92 -15.80 13.23
CA VAL A 98 -4.31 -15.75 13.69
C VAL A 98 -4.84 -14.34 13.56
N ILE A 99 -5.90 -14.19 12.79
CA ILE A 99 -6.50 -12.90 12.46
C ILE A 99 -7.87 -12.73 13.14
N PRO A 100 -8.19 -11.52 13.62
CA PRO A 100 -9.50 -11.23 14.21
C PRO A 100 -10.59 -11.41 13.15
N SER A 101 -11.63 -12.17 13.49
CA SER A 101 -12.70 -12.53 12.57
C SER A 101 -14.07 -12.43 13.23
N SER A 102 -15.14 -12.48 12.43
CA SER A 102 -16.52 -12.45 12.93
C SER A 102 -17.28 -13.71 12.57
N GLY A 103 -18.06 -14.26 13.50
CA GLY A 103 -18.85 -15.45 13.24
C GLY A 103 -19.37 -16.07 14.52
N THR A 104 -20.40 -16.89 14.36
CA THR A 104 -21.00 -17.67 15.45
C THR A 104 -20.90 -19.15 15.09
N ILE A 105 -20.23 -19.93 15.93
CA ILE A 105 -19.96 -21.36 15.68
C ILE A 105 -20.40 -22.15 16.91
N ASP A 106 -21.20 -23.19 16.70
CA ASP A 106 -21.52 -24.17 17.74
C ASP A 106 -20.45 -25.28 17.71
N ALA A 107 -19.78 -25.49 18.84
CA ALA A 107 -18.85 -26.59 19.07
C ALA A 107 -19.27 -27.37 20.30
N ASP A 108 -19.75 -28.60 20.10
CA ASP A 108 -20.20 -29.51 21.16
C ASP A 108 -21.24 -28.89 22.12
N GLY A 109 -22.12 -28.02 21.60
CA GLY A 109 -23.14 -27.33 22.38
C GLY A 109 -22.61 -26.14 23.18
N PHE A 110 -21.42 -25.65 22.86
CA PHE A 110 -20.82 -24.40 23.35
C PHE A 110 -20.73 -23.40 22.19
N MET A 111 -21.34 -22.23 22.36
CA MET A 111 -21.43 -21.20 21.32
C MET A 111 -20.21 -20.29 21.34
N HIS A 112 -19.42 -20.31 20.26
CA HIS A 112 -18.30 -19.40 20.03
C HIS A 112 -18.80 -18.20 19.23
N ILE A 113 -18.89 -17.02 19.87
CA ILE A 113 -19.36 -15.78 19.27
C ILE A 113 -18.17 -14.83 19.09
N HIS A 114 -17.87 -14.48 17.85
CA HIS A 114 -16.79 -13.56 17.50
C HIS A 114 -17.38 -12.32 16.82
N ASP A 115 -17.17 -11.16 17.42
CA ASP A 115 -17.58 -9.86 16.88
C ASP A 115 -16.38 -8.91 16.84
N ASN A 116 -15.50 -9.18 15.88
CA ASN A 116 -14.28 -8.39 15.71
C ASN A 116 -14.34 -7.37 14.57
N SER A 117 -15.50 -7.09 13.96
CA SER A 117 -15.66 -6.21 12.78
C SER A 117 -14.99 -6.71 11.49
N LEU A 118 -15.72 -6.57 10.38
CA LEU A 118 -15.22 -6.89 9.04
C LEU A 118 -14.01 -6.02 8.63
N GLY A 119 -13.97 -4.77 9.08
CA GLY A 119 -12.86 -3.87 8.80
C GLY A 119 -11.55 -4.29 9.50
N ASN A 120 -11.62 -4.87 10.71
CA ASN A 120 -10.42 -5.40 11.37
C ASN A 120 -9.92 -6.63 10.63
N PHE A 121 -10.82 -7.52 10.21
CA PHE A 121 -10.47 -8.67 9.39
C PHE A 121 -9.77 -8.24 8.10
N ASN A 122 -10.36 -7.30 7.35
CA ASN A 122 -9.79 -6.76 6.11
C ASN A 122 -8.39 -6.15 6.34
N PHE A 123 -8.24 -5.29 7.35
CA PHE A 123 -6.95 -4.69 7.66
C PHE A 123 -5.90 -5.73 8.08
N SER A 124 -6.29 -6.72 8.89
CA SER A 124 -5.38 -7.77 9.36
C SER A 124 -4.88 -8.63 8.21
N VAL A 125 -5.75 -9.00 7.26
CA VAL A 125 -5.33 -9.70 6.04
C VAL A 125 -4.36 -8.83 5.24
N TYR A 126 -4.70 -7.57 4.97
CA TYR A 126 -3.83 -6.64 4.24
C TYR A 126 -2.44 -6.54 4.89
N TYR A 127 -2.40 -6.33 6.20
CA TYR A 127 -1.17 -6.20 6.98
C TYR A 127 -0.32 -7.48 6.94
N SER A 128 -0.93 -8.64 7.16
CA SER A 128 -0.24 -9.94 7.14
C SER A 128 0.34 -10.24 5.76
N VAL A 129 -0.44 -10.00 4.70
CA VAL A 129 -0.03 -10.21 3.31
C VAL A 129 1.11 -9.25 2.93
N TYR A 130 1.01 -7.96 3.27
CA TYR A 130 2.07 -6.98 2.96
C TYR A 130 3.40 -7.34 3.64
N ASN A 131 3.34 -7.79 4.90
CA ASN A 131 4.51 -8.26 5.63
C ASN A 131 5.14 -9.50 4.98
N ALA A 132 4.32 -10.46 4.55
CA ALA A 132 4.80 -11.64 3.82
C ALA A 132 5.42 -11.27 2.47
N LEU A 133 4.82 -10.36 1.70
CA LEU A 133 5.39 -9.84 0.45
C LEU A 133 6.77 -9.20 0.68
N THR A 134 6.90 -8.41 1.75
CA THR A 134 8.17 -7.76 2.11
C THR A 134 9.22 -8.76 2.56
N ARG A 135 8.83 -9.81 3.29
CA ARG A 135 9.73 -10.86 3.79
C ARG A 135 10.20 -11.80 2.68
N TYR A 136 9.28 -12.38 1.91
CA TYR A 136 9.57 -13.44 0.93
C TYR A 136 9.95 -12.89 -0.44
N ASN A 137 9.48 -11.68 -0.77
CA ASN A 137 9.75 -11.01 -2.04
C ASN A 137 9.45 -11.94 -3.26
N PRO A 138 8.17 -12.35 -3.43
CA PRO A 138 7.78 -13.31 -4.46
C PRO A 138 7.72 -12.69 -5.86
N ASP A 139 7.83 -13.54 -6.88
CA ASP A 139 7.57 -13.22 -8.29
C ASP A 139 6.10 -13.43 -8.66
N THR A 140 5.37 -14.29 -7.94
CA THR A 140 3.95 -14.61 -8.16
C THR A 140 3.24 -14.90 -6.84
N VAL A 141 1.98 -14.48 -6.74
CA VAL A 141 1.12 -14.74 -5.58
C VAL A 141 -0.02 -15.67 -5.99
N LEU A 142 -0.19 -16.76 -5.25
CA LEU A 142 -1.34 -17.64 -5.34
C LEU A 142 -2.23 -17.42 -4.12
N LEU A 143 -3.51 -17.17 -4.33
CA LEU A 143 -4.49 -16.96 -3.26
C LEU A 143 -5.52 -18.11 -3.25
N ASP A 144 -5.39 -18.98 -2.26
CA ASP A 144 -6.30 -20.09 -2.01
C ASP A 144 -7.54 -19.61 -1.24
N LEU A 145 -8.69 -19.65 -1.90
CA LEU A 145 -10.00 -19.29 -1.35
C LEU A 145 -10.88 -20.53 -1.11
N SER A 146 -10.33 -21.74 -1.22
CA SER A 146 -11.06 -23.02 -1.17
C SER A 146 -11.87 -23.23 0.11
N GLU A 147 -11.35 -22.80 1.26
CA GLU A 147 -12.05 -22.94 2.54
C GLU A 147 -12.81 -21.68 2.96
N THR A 148 -12.84 -20.65 2.12
CA THR A 148 -13.52 -19.38 2.44
C THR A 148 -14.97 -19.39 1.98
N THR A 149 -15.85 -18.73 2.74
CA THR A 149 -17.24 -18.51 2.33
C THR A 149 -17.69 -17.09 2.69
N SER A 150 -18.72 -16.61 1.98
CA SER A 150 -19.39 -15.33 2.24
C SER A 150 -18.42 -14.13 2.30
N TYR A 151 -18.36 -13.43 3.44
CA TYR A 151 -17.54 -12.23 3.58
C TYR A 151 -16.03 -12.54 3.54
N LEU A 152 -15.62 -13.74 3.98
CA LEU A 152 -14.21 -14.12 4.04
C LEU A 152 -13.59 -14.07 2.64
N THR A 153 -14.28 -14.63 1.65
CA THR A 153 -13.80 -14.65 0.25
C THR A 153 -13.58 -13.23 -0.27
N TYR A 154 -14.59 -12.36 -0.13
CA TYR A 154 -14.54 -10.99 -0.63
C TYR A 154 -13.43 -10.17 0.04
N TYR A 155 -13.43 -10.09 1.37
CA TYR A 155 -12.49 -9.24 2.10
C TYR A 155 -11.05 -9.73 2.01
N THR A 156 -10.84 -11.03 1.79
CA THR A 156 -9.50 -11.59 1.60
C THR A 156 -8.95 -11.26 0.23
N SER A 157 -9.74 -11.51 -0.83
CA SER A 157 -9.34 -11.17 -2.19
C SER A 157 -9.03 -9.68 -2.32
N ASP A 158 -9.90 -8.82 -1.78
CA ASP A 158 -9.71 -7.37 -1.78
C ASP A 158 -8.47 -6.94 -0.98
N ALA A 159 -8.32 -7.40 0.26
CA ALA A 159 -7.18 -7.04 1.11
C ALA A 159 -5.83 -7.53 0.55
N ALA A 160 -5.78 -8.76 0.01
CA ALA A 160 -4.58 -9.30 -0.61
C ALA A 160 -4.21 -8.49 -1.86
N LYS A 161 -5.19 -8.14 -2.70
CA LYS A 161 -4.97 -7.27 -3.85
C LYS A 161 -4.41 -5.91 -3.43
N LEU A 162 -4.99 -5.26 -2.42
CA LEU A 162 -4.48 -3.98 -1.89
C LEU A 162 -3.04 -4.10 -1.38
N ALA A 163 -2.72 -5.17 -0.65
CA ALA A 163 -1.36 -5.40 -0.15
C ALA A 163 -0.34 -5.60 -1.29
N ILE A 164 -0.71 -6.32 -2.36
CA ILE A 164 0.15 -6.50 -3.55
C ILE A 164 0.32 -5.17 -4.30
N GLN A 165 -0.75 -4.39 -4.43
CA GLN A 165 -0.72 -3.06 -5.04
C GLN A 165 0.21 -2.10 -4.28
N ASP A 166 0.10 -2.08 -2.96
CA ASP A 166 1.00 -1.32 -2.08
C ASP A 166 2.46 -1.75 -2.24
N TYR A 167 2.70 -3.06 -2.18
CA TYR A 167 4.03 -3.62 -2.35
C TYR A 167 4.65 -3.28 -3.72
N TYR A 168 3.85 -3.33 -4.79
CA TYR A 168 4.25 -2.92 -6.13
C TYR A 168 4.71 -1.45 -6.18
N ILE A 169 3.90 -0.54 -5.62
CA ILE A 169 4.19 0.90 -5.60
C ILE A 169 5.47 1.20 -4.80
N THR A 170 5.63 0.56 -3.65
CA THR A 170 6.68 0.89 -2.66
C THR A 170 8.02 0.28 -2.99
N LYS A 171 8.06 -0.94 -3.54
CA LYS A 171 9.31 -1.64 -3.88
C LYS A 171 9.73 -1.49 -5.34
N ARG A 172 8.94 -0.80 -6.17
CA ARG A 172 9.17 -0.66 -7.63
C ARG A 172 9.38 -2.02 -8.30
N LYS A 173 8.54 -2.98 -7.92
CA LYS A 173 8.63 -4.35 -8.44
C LYS A 173 8.12 -4.42 -9.87
N ALA A 174 8.63 -5.39 -10.62
CA ALA A 174 8.02 -5.79 -11.87
C ALA A 174 6.58 -6.29 -11.60
N ASP A 175 5.76 -6.28 -12.65
CA ASP A 175 4.42 -6.84 -12.70
C ASP A 175 4.29 -8.13 -11.86
N ILE A 176 3.37 -8.16 -10.88
CA ILE A 176 3.15 -9.32 -10.00
C ILE A 176 1.86 -10.03 -10.42
N PRO A 177 1.92 -11.27 -10.91
CA PRO A 177 0.74 -12.09 -11.11
C PRO A 177 0.08 -12.45 -9.78
N LEU A 178 -1.23 -12.25 -9.71
CA LEU A 178 -2.12 -12.75 -8.67
C LEU A 178 -3.08 -13.76 -9.31
N ILE A 179 -3.01 -15.01 -8.83
CA ILE A 179 -3.89 -16.10 -9.24
C ILE A 179 -4.76 -16.47 -8.05
N GLU A 180 -6.06 -16.21 -8.15
CA GLU A 180 -7.05 -16.58 -7.15
C GLU A 180 -7.66 -17.93 -7.55
N PHE A 181 -7.65 -18.91 -6.65
CA PHE A 181 -8.18 -20.24 -6.91
C PHE A 181 -9.06 -20.75 -5.77
N SER A 182 -9.83 -21.79 -6.04
CA SER A 182 -10.70 -22.48 -5.07
C SER A 182 -10.84 -23.96 -5.47
N THR A 183 -11.54 -24.76 -4.67
CA THR A 183 -11.89 -26.15 -5.03
C THR A 183 -13.36 -26.26 -5.39
N ASP A 184 -13.65 -27.05 -6.42
CA ASP A 184 -15.02 -27.47 -6.72
C ASP A 184 -15.48 -28.64 -5.82
N PHE A 185 -16.71 -29.12 -6.06
CA PHE A 185 -17.29 -30.23 -5.30
C PHE A 185 -16.60 -31.59 -5.53
N ALA A 186 -15.77 -31.71 -6.56
CA ALA A 186 -15.01 -32.92 -6.89
C ALA A 186 -13.57 -32.87 -6.36
N ASN A 187 -13.23 -31.87 -5.52
CA ASN A 187 -11.86 -31.58 -5.07
C ASN A 187 -10.91 -31.20 -6.22
N LYS A 188 -11.43 -30.67 -7.32
CA LYS A 188 -10.59 -30.08 -8.36
C LYS A 188 -10.28 -28.64 -8.00
N ILE A 189 -9.00 -28.30 -7.94
CA ILE A 189 -8.54 -26.92 -7.81
C ILE A 189 -8.81 -26.20 -9.14
N ILE A 190 -9.61 -25.15 -9.08
CA ILE A 190 -10.01 -24.33 -10.21
C ILE A 190 -9.52 -22.90 -10.03
N THR A 191 -9.01 -22.31 -11.11
CA THR A 191 -8.67 -20.90 -11.09
C THR A 191 -9.93 -20.05 -11.22
N LEU A 192 -10.18 -19.21 -10.22
CA LEU A 192 -11.27 -18.25 -10.23
C LEU A 192 -10.92 -17.02 -11.07
N LYS A 193 -9.69 -16.52 -10.93
CA LYS A 193 -9.25 -15.29 -11.57
C LYS A 193 -7.74 -15.25 -11.71
N LYS A 194 -7.27 -14.76 -12.86
CA LYS A 194 -5.87 -14.41 -13.11
C LYS A 194 -5.79 -12.93 -13.38
N SER A 195 -4.90 -12.24 -12.68
CA SER A 195 -4.64 -10.82 -12.90
C SER A 195 -3.17 -10.51 -12.71
N THR A 196 -2.68 -9.51 -13.42
CA THR A 196 -1.32 -9.00 -13.22
C THR A 196 -1.43 -7.61 -12.63
N ILE A 197 -0.89 -7.43 -11.43
CA ILE A 197 -0.84 -6.13 -10.76
C ILE A 197 0.28 -5.33 -11.40
N ARG A 198 -0.11 -4.25 -12.09
CA ARG A 198 0.76 -3.33 -12.82
C ARG A 198 0.07 -1.98 -12.99
N ASN A 199 0.84 -0.93 -13.26
CA ASN A 199 0.33 0.43 -13.49
C ASN A 199 -0.64 0.91 -12.41
N VAL A 200 -0.35 0.59 -11.14
CA VAL A 200 -1.18 1.01 -10.00
C VAL A 200 -0.96 2.50 -9.76
N ASP A 201 -2.03 3.29 -9.83
CA ASP A 201 -1.99 4.71 -9.48
C ASP A 201 -2.34 4.88 -8.00
N ILE A 202 -1.35 5.26 -7.18
CA ILE A 202 -1.60 5.45 -5.74
C ILE A 202 -2.51 6.65 -5.48
N SER A 203 -2.59 7.62 -6.41
CA SER A 203 -3.45 8.78 -6.25
C SER A 203 -4.93 8.41 -6.16
N ASP A 204 -5.36 7.31 -6.81
CA ASP A 204 -6.73 6.81 -6.72
C ASP A 204 -7.09 6.49 -5.26
N TYR A 205 -6.17 5.92 -4.48
CA TYR A 205 -6.41 5.58 -3.08
C TYR A 205 -6.33 6.81 -2.16
N LEU A 206 -5.33 7.66 -2.38
CA LEU A 206 -5.08 8.83 -1.53
C LEU A 206 -6.09 9.96 -1.73
N THR A 207 -6.73 9.99 -2.90
CA THR A 207 -7.82 10.93 -3.22
C THR A 207 -9.20 10.30 -3.14
N SER A 208 -9.31 8.97 -2.99
CA SER A 208 -10.60 8.30 -2.80
C SER A 208 -11.22 8.61 -1.45
N GLN A 209 -12.45 9.16 -1.47
CA GLN A 209 -13.33 9.37 -0.32
C GLN A 209 -12.61 9.79 0.98
N GLU A 210 -13.25 9.57 2.12
CA GLU A 210 -12.70 9.94 3.41
C GLU A 210 -11.82 8.80 3.97
N ILE A 211 -10.49 8.92 3.83
CA ILE A 211 -9.53 8.00 4.49
C ILE A 211 -9.75 8.05 6.01
N LYS A 212 -10.03 6.90 6.62
CA LYS A 212 -10.28 6.75 8.05
C LYS A 212 -9.63 5.47 8.57
N LEU A 213 -9.05 5.55 9.78
CA LEU A 213 -8.50 4.39 10.47
C LEU A 213 -9.59 3.60 11.21
N ALA A 214 -10.13 4.16 12.29
CA ALA A 214 -11.18 3.57 13.10
C ALA A 214 -12.03 4.66 13.76
N LYS A 215 -13.24 4.32 14.21
CA LYS A 215 -14.09 5.27 14.93
C LYS A 215 -13.39 5.74 16.21
N GLY A 216 -13.29 7.05 16.40
CA GLY A 216 -12.65 7.64 17.60
C GLY A 216 -11.13 7.66 17.56
N MET A 217 -10.49 7.25 16.46
CA MET A 217 -9.05 7.38 16.27
C MET A 217 -8.76 8.52 15.28
N PRO A 218 -7.95 9.53 15.65
CA PRO A 218 -7.57 10.58 14.73
C PRO A 218 -6.76 9.99 13.57
N THR A 219 -7.14 10.33 12.35
CA THR A 219 -6.33 10.02 11.16
C THR A 219 -5.33 11.15 10.98
N LEU A 220 -4.14 10.99 11.54
CA LEU A 220 -3.07 11.99 11.47
C LEU A 220 -2.70 12.26 10.00
N SER A 221 -2.46 13.52 9.66
CA SER A 221 -2.02 13.95 8.34
C SER A 221 -2.95 13.57 7.17
N LYS A 222 -4.26 13.43 7.42
CA LYS A 222 -5.26 13.12 6.36
C LYS A 222 -5.27 14.14 5.22
N SER A 223 -5.17 15.44 5.55
CA SER A 223 -5.10 16.51 4.54
C SER A 223 -3.84 16.43 3.69
N GLU A 224 -2.74 16.00 4.29
CA GLU A 224 -1.43 15.86 3.67
C GLU A 224 -1.42 14.64 2.74
N LEU A 225 -1.98 13.50 3.17
CA LEU A 225 -2.16 12.32 2.32
C LEU A 225 -3.01 12.64 1.09
N PHE A 226 -4.11 13.37 1.27
CA PHE A 226 -4.93 13.85 0.17
C PHE A 226 -4.13 14.75 -0.78
N ALA A 227 -3.36 15.70 -0.24
CA ALA A 227 -2.52 16.59 -1.05
C ALA A 227 -1.42 15.84 -1.80
N ILE A 228 -0.82 14.80 -1.22
CA ILE A 228 0.11 13.89 -1.90
C ILE A 228 -0.59 13.23 -3.09
N GLY A 229 -1.79 12.69 -2.87
CA GLY A 229 -2.61 12.12 -3.93
C GLY A 229 -2.87 13.11 -5.06
N ARG A 230 -3.23 14.37 -4.74
CA ARG A 230 -3.45 15.41 -5.76
C ARG A 230 -2.17 15.82 -6.49
N ALA A 231 -1.05 15.94 -5.78
CA ALA A 231 0.24 16.23 -6.40
C ALA A 231 0.67 15.12 -7.36
N LEU A 232 0.35 13.86 -7.06
CA LEU A 232 0.58 12.72 -7.95
C LEU A 232 -0.35 12.76 -9.16
N GLN A 233 -1.64 12.94 -8.94
CA GLN A 233 -2.66 12.99 -9.99
C GLN A 233 -2.39 14.11 -11.02
N LEU A 234 -1.93 15.27 -10.55
CA LEU A 234 -1.70 16.46 -11.37
C LEU A 234 -0.26 16.60 -11.89
N GLY A 235 0.67 15.74 -11.46
CA GLY A 235 2.04 15.76 -11.97
C GLY A 235 2.94 16.84 -11.36
N PHE A 236 2.90 17.05 -10.04
CA PHE A 236 3.66 18.08 -9.33
C PHE A 236 4.84 17.51 -8.51
N PRO A 237 5.97 17.12 -9.14
CA PRO A 237 7.09 16.45 -8.47
C PRO A 237 7.79 17.28 -7.40
N LEU A 238 7.96 18.60 -7.62
CA LEU A 238 8.58 19.46 -6.62
C LEU A 238 7.67 19.63 -5.39
N ALA A 239 6.38 19.90 -5.61
CA ALA A 239 5.40 19.97 -4.53
C ALA A 239 5.27 18.64 -3.77
N LEU A 240 5.32 17.51 -4.47
CA LEU A 240 5.30 16.20 -3.85
C LEU A 240 6.44 16.05 -2.83
N LEU A 241 7.67 16.43 -3.17
CA LEU A 241 8.80 16.37 -2.25
C LEU A 241 8.58 17.22 -0.98
N TYR A 242 8.04 18.42 -1.13
CA TYR A 242 7.69 19.25 0.03
C TYR A 242 6.57 18.65 0.88
N LEU A 243 5.53 18.08 0.26
CA LEU A 243 4.43 17.43 0.98
C LEU A 243 4.89 16.20 1.74
N LEU A 244 5.76 15.36 1.14
CA LEU A 244 6.37 14.20 1.80
C LEU A 244 7.23 14.62 3.01
N ASN A 245 7.98 15.71 2.88
CA ASN A 245 8.83 16.21 3.95
C ASN A 245 8.07 16.97 5.05
N GLY A 246 6.91 17.56 4.73
CA GLY A 246 6.05 18.24 5.69
C GLY A 246 5.24 17.31 6.60
N ILE A 247 5.27 15.99 6.37
CA ILE A 247 4.62 15.02 7.26
C ILE A 247 5.57 14.66 8.40
N GLU A 248 5.19 15.07 9.61
CA GLU A 248 5.95 14.88 10.84
C GLU A 248 5.62 13.55 11.53
N GLU A 249 4.34 13.16 11.56
CA GLU A 249 3.87 11.98 12.30
C GLU A 249 2.78 11.23 11.53
N LEU A 250 2.90 9.89 11.49
CA LEU A 250 1.87 8.98 11.00
C LEU A 250 1.73 7.82 11.97
N THR A 251 0.52 7.28 12.08
CA THR A 251 0.32 6.03 12.83
C THR A 251 0.98 4.89 12.06
N LYS A 252 1.87 4.14 12.72
CA LYS A 252 2.50 2.97 12.10
C LYS A 252 1.49 1.81 11.98
N PRO A 253 1.61 0.96 10.95
CA PRO A 253 0.72 -0.19 10.79
C PRO A 253 0.81 -1.17 11.97
N GLU A 254 2.00 -1.37 12.54
CA GLU A 254 2.20 -2.23 13.73
C GLU A 254 1.44 -1.68 14.95
N ASP A 255 1.52 -0.36 15.18
CA ASP A 255 0.85 0.29 16.31
C ASP A 255 -0.68 0.23 16.16
N PHE A 256 -1.19 0.35 14.94
CA PHE A 256 -2.62 0.21 14.67
C PHE A 256 -3.10 -1.23 14.85
N MET A 257 -2.34 -2.21 14.36
CA MET A 257 -2.63 -3.62 14.58
C MET A 257 -2.62 -3.96 16.07
N GLN A 258 -1.61 -3.52 16.82
CA GLN A 258 -1.53 -3.71 18.27
C GLN A 258 -2.74 -3.12 18.98
N LYS A 259 -3.17 -1.89 18.62
CA LYS A 259 -4.39 -1.28 19.20
C LYS A 259 -5.66 -2.07 18.90
N ILE A 260 -5.79 -2.67 17.72
CA ILE A 260 -6.90 -3.58 17.41
C ILE A 260 -6.85 -4.77 18.38
N GLU A 261 -5.71 -5.43 18.49
CA GLU A 261 -5.56 -6.64 19.33
C GLU A 261 -5.77 -6.37 20.82
N GLU A 262 -5.21 -5.29 21.35
CA GLU A 262 -5.37 -4.87 22.74
C GLU A 262 -6.83 -4.49 23.08
N SER A 263 -7.62 -4.10 22.09
CA SER A 263 -9.03 -3.78 22.27
C SER A 263 -9.94 -5.01 22.31
N ILE A 264 -9.41 -6.21 22.00
CA ILE A 264 -10.21 -7.43 21.95
C ILE A 264 -10.37 -7.99 23.36
N THR A 265 -11.62 -8.06 23.79
CA THR A 265 -12.04 -8.66 25.05
C THR A 265 -12.47 -10.10 24.81
N VAL A 266 -12.14 -10.97 25.76
CA VAL A 266 -12.53 -12.39 25.77
C VAL A 266 -13.29 -12.67 27.04
N SER A 267 -14.44 -13.32 26.92
CA SER A 267 -15.26 -13.71 28.07
C SER A 267 -15.87 -15.09 27.87
N LYS A 268 -15.79 -15.91 28.92
CA LYS A 268 -16.40 -17.24 28.97
C LYS A 268 -17.57 -17.19 29.94
N LYS A 269 -18.77 -17.44 29.44
CA LYS A 269 -19.99 -17.52 30.25
C LYS A 269 -20.45 -18.97 30.33
N GLU A 270 -20.02 -19.67 31.38
CA GLU A 270 -20.29 -21.10 31.51
C GLU A 270 -21.79 -21.42 31.65
N GLN A 271 -22.56 -20.55 32.31
CA GLN A 271 -24.01 -20.72 32.49
C GLN A 271 -24.79 -20.58 31.17
N GLU A 272 -24.34 -19.69 30.29
CA GLU A 272 -24.94 -19.44 28.97
C GLU A 272 -24.35 -20.36 27.89
N LYS A 273 -23.31 -21.14 28.24
CA LYS A 273 -22.49 -21.93 27.30
C LYS A 273 -21.94 -21.09 26.15
N GLU A 274 -21.46 -19.88 26.46
CA GLU A 274 -20.95 -18.93 25.48
C GLU A 274 -19.45 -18.63 25.68
N TYR A 275 -18.72 -18.57 24.57
CA TYR A 275 -17.39 -17.99 24.47
C TYR A 275 -17.45 -16.76 23.57
N LEU A 276 -17.34 -15.56 24.15
CA LEU A 276 -17.45 -14.30 23.43
C LEU A 276 -16.08 -13.65 23.26
N VAL A 277 -15.73 -13.35 22.02
CA VAL A 277 -14.55 -12.56 21.62
C VAL A 277 -15.04 -11.31 20.89
N SER A 278 -14.79 -10.12 21.43
CA SER A 278 -15.32 -8.88 20.87
C SER A 278 -14.30 -7.75 20.89
N SER A 279 -14.21 -7.03 19.77
CA SER A 279 -13.27 -5.93 19.58
C SER A 279 -13.87 -4.58 19.96
N GLY A 280 -13.17 -3.82 20.80
CA GLY A 280 -13.50 -2.44 21.14
C GLY A 280 -13.17 -1.44 20.03
N VAL A 281 -12.07 -1.67 19.28
CA VAL A 281 -11.70 -0.90 18.10
C VAL A 281 -12.28 -1.55 16.85
N ARG A 282 -12.86 -0.75 15.96
CA ARG A 282 -13.39 -1.21 14.67
C ARG A 282 -12.81 -0.35 13.55
N ALA A 283 -11.89 -0.94 12.79
CA ALA A 283 -11.30 -0.33 11.62
C ALA A 283 -12.36 -0.09 10.53
N TYR A 284 -12.17 0.95 9.75
CA TYR A 284 -12.91 1.18 8.51
C TYR A 284 -12.30 0.37 7.37
N ASN A 285 -13.09 0.05 6.35
CA ASN A 285 -12.61 -0.61 5.13
C ASN A 285 -11.59 0.24 4.36
N THR A 286 -11.51 1.55 4.62
CA THR A 286 -10.52 2.47 4.01
C THR A 286 -9.21 2.56 4.80
N ALA A 287 -9.08 1.85 5.93
CA ALA A 287 -7.86 1.85 6.71
C ALA A 287 -6.61 1.42 5.89
N PRO A 288 -6.66 0.40 5.02
CA PRO A 288 -5.52 0.05 4.16
C PRO A 288 -5.00 1.23 3.32
N TYR A 289 -5.86 2.14 2.85
CA TYR A 289 -5.43 3.27 2.01
C TYR A 289 -4.54 4.25 2.77
N TYR A 290 -4.79 4.41 4.08
CA TYR A 290 -3.91 5.18 4.96
C TYR A 290 -2.50 4.59 4.97
N PHE A 291 -2.40 3.26 5.08
CA PHE A 291 -1.12 2.56 5.20
C PHE A 291 -0.38 2.42 3.87
N MET A 292 -1.10 2.37 2.74
CA MET A 292 -0.50 2.58 1.41
C MET A 292 0.18 3.95 1.33
N GLY A 293 -0.48 5.00 1.84
CA GLY A 293 0.12 6.34 1.97
C GLY A 293 1.34 6.36 2.89
N TYR A 294 1.26 5.70 4.05
CA TYR A 294 2.38 5.54 4.99
C TYR A 294 3.61 4.91 4.30
N HIS A 295 3.44 3.75 3.67
CA HIS A 295 4.56 3.07 3.01
C HIS A 295 5.11 3.85 1.82
N PHE A 296 4.24 4.54 1.07
CA PHE A 296 4.67 5.44 0.00
C PHE A 296 5.56 6.56 0.55
N ILE A 297 5.16 7.21 1.64
CA ILE A 297 5.97 8.27 2.25
C ILE A 297 7.32 7.72 2.69
N GLU A 298 7.35 6.58 3.40
CA GLU A 298 8.60 5.97 3.83
C GLU A 298 9.52 5.59 2.65
N ALA A 299 8.95 5.17 1.52
CA ALA A 299 9.72 4.78 0.33
C ALA A 299 10.26 5.97 -0.49
N TYR A 300 9.56 7.11 -0.50
CA TYR A 300 9.83 8.23 -1.42
C TYR A 300 10.25 9.54 -0.73
N LYS A 301 10.24 9.61 0.60
CA LYS A 301 10.68 10.80 1.35
C LYS A 301 12.19 11.02 1.17
N VAL A 302 12.55 12.14 0.55
CA VAL A 302 13.95 12.56 0.37
C VAL A 302 14.25 13.68 1.37
N LYS A 303 15.06 13.39 2.39
CA LYS A 303 15.46 14.42 3.37
C LYS A 303 16.32 15.49 2.69
N SER A 304 15.93 16.75 2.83
CA SER A 304 16.71 17.92 2.41
C SER A 304 16.83 18.89 3.58
N GLU A 305 18.06 19.26 3.93
CA GLU A 305 18.34 20.22 5.01
C GLU A 305 18.08 21.67 4.59
N THR A 306 18.24 21.97 3.30
CA THR A 306 18.09 23.32 2.74
C THR A 306 16.73 23.55 2.08
N GLY A 307 15.91 22.51 1.94
CA GLY A 307 14.66 22.57 1.18
C GLY A 307 14.87 22.70 -0.33
N GLU A 308 16.09 22.43 -0.81
CA GLU A 308 16.42 22.33 -2.24
C GLU A 308 16.48 20.87 -2.67
N TYR A 309 16.08 20.58 -3.91
CA TYR A 309 16.08 19.25 -4.50
C TYR A 309 16.77 19.23 -5.84
N THR A 310 17.46 18.14 -6.16
CA THR A 310 18.16 18.03 -7.44
C THR A 310 17.20 17.56 -8.52
N LEU A 311 17.51 17.83 -9.80
CA LEU A 311 16.71 17.27 -10.90
C LEU A 311 16.67 15.73 -10.85
N ASP A 312 17.74 15.08 -10.37
CA ASP A 312 17.79 13.63 -10.18
C ASP A 312 16.80 13.14 -9.09
N ASP A 313 16.58 13.93 -8.04
CA ASP A 313 15.60 13.59 -7.01
C ASP A 313 14.18 13.59 -7.57
N LEU A 314 13.87 14.54 -8.47
CA LEU A 314 12.58 14.55 -9.17
C LEU A 314 12.47 13.40 -10.18
N LEU A 315 13.54 13.09 -10.92
CA LEU A 315 13.56 11.97 -11.86
C LEU A 315 13.35 10.62 -11.16
N LYS A 316 13.82 10.44 -9.92
CA LYS A 316 13.53 9.23 -9.13
C LYS A 316 12.04 9.05 -8.87
N LEU A 317 11.22 10.10 -8.90
CA LEU A 317 9.77 10.03 -8.71
C LEU A 317 9.02 9.75 -10.01
N ILE A 318 9.67 9.79 -11.18
CA ILE A 318 8.97 9.81 -12.47
C ILE A 318 8.10 8.57 -12.72
N ASP A 319 8.50 7.44 -12.14
CA ASP A 319 7.82 6.16 -12.34
C ASP A 319 6.53 6.05 -11.53
N VAL A 320 6.33 6.88 -10.49
CA VAL A 320 5.09 6.90 -9.70
C VAL A 320 3.98 7.70 -10.37
N TYR A 321 4.31 8.49 -11.38
CA TYR A 321 3.35 9.27 -12.15
C TYR A 321 2.80 8.47 -13.32
N ASN A 322 1.53 8.74 -13.65
CA ASN A 322 0.89 8.26 -14.87
C ASN A 322 1.58 8.84 -16.13
N GLU A 323 1.39 8.20 -17.29
CA GLU A 323 2.11 8.55 -18.54
C GLU A 323 1.96 10.01 -18.98
N PRO A 324 0.76 10.64 -18.94
CA PRO A 324 0.63 12.06 -19.26
C PRO A 324 1.47 12.97 -18.35
N ALA A 325 1.36 12.80 -17.03
CA ALA A 325 2.13 13.58 -16.06
C ALA A 325 3.63 13.32 -16.20
N ARG A 326 4.03 12.05 -16.36
CA ARG A 326 5.42 11.63 -16.59
C ARG A 326 6.04 12.34 -17.78
N SER A 327 5.34 12.38 -18.91
CA SER A 327 5.81 13.04 -20.13
C SER A 327 5.98 14.54 -19.95
N LEU A 328 5.03 15.18 -19.27
CA LEU A 328 5.10 16.60 -18.93
C LEU A 328 6.30 16.90 -18.02
N ILE A 329 6.46 16.14 -16.94
CA ILE A 329 7.58 16.31 -16.00
C ILE A 329 8.91 16.19 -16.73
N LYS A 330 9.11 15.17 -17.58
CA LYS A 330 10.35 15.04 -18.37
C LYS A 330 10.63 16.28 -19.22
N ARG A 331 9.61 16.79 -19.91
CA ARG A 331 9.72 18.01 -20.72
C ARG A 331 10.15 19.22 -19.88
N GLU A 332 9.48 19.47 -18.76
CA GLU A 332 9.80 20.63 -17.92
C GLU A 332 11.19 20.53 -17.28
N LEU A 333 11.62 19.33 -16.84
CA LEU A 333 12.98 19.12 -16.32
C LEU A 333 14.05 19.33 -17.39
N GLU A 334 13.80 18.93 -18.64
CA GLU A 334 14.71 19.21 -19.76
C GLU A 334 14.81 20.71 -20.07
N ILE A 335 13.68 21.42 -20.04
CA ILE A 335 13.64 22.88 -20.22
C ILE A 335 14.46 23.56 -19.11
N LEU A 336 14.24 23.19 -17.85
CA LEU A 336 15.01 23.71 -16.72
C LEU A 336 16.51 23.45 -16.87
N LYS A 337 16.90 22.25 -17.30
CA LYS A 337 18.30 21.91 -17.56
C LYS A 337 18.93 22.82 -18.62
N ARG A 338 18.21 23.12 -19.70
CA ARG A 338 18.67 24.04 -20.76
C ARG A 338 18.78 25.47 -20.25
N LEU A 339 17.76 25.95 -19.53
CA LEU A 339 17.69 27.31 -19.00
C LEU A 339 18.77 27.58 -17.95
N ALA A 340 19.01 26.64 -17.03
CA ALA A 340 20.10 26.74 -16.05
C ALA A 340 21.50 26.73 -16.70
N GLY A 341 21.62 26.18 -17.91
CA GLY A 341 22.83 26.19 -18.71
C GLY A 341 23.18 27.55 -19.30
N LEU A 342 22.25 28.52 -19.30
CA LEU A 342 22.44 29.83 -19.94
C LEU A 342 23.27 30.81 -19.11
N LYS A 343 23.50 30.51 -17.83
CA LYS A 343 24.20 31.40 -16.91
C LYS A 343 25.16 30.64 -16.00
N ASP A 344 26.15 31.37 -15.50
CA ASP A 344 27.10 30.89 -14.50
C ASP A 344 26.42 30.59 -13.15
N ASP A 345 27.16 29.93 -12.27
CA ASP A 345 26.72 29.48 -10.95
C ASP A 345 26.01 30.60 -10.17
N GLY A 346 24.91 30.22 -9.50
CA GLY A 346 24.09 31.17 -8.77
C GLY A 346 22.64 30.72 -8.59
N GLU A 347 21.91 31.55 -7.88
CA GLU A 347 20.49 31.39 -7.59
C GLU A 347 19.67 32.33 -8.46
N TYR A 348 18.65 31.79 -9.14
CA TYR A 348 17.83 32.54 -10.09
C TYR A 348 16.36 32.16 -9.97
N ILE A 349 15.47 33.15 -10.04
CA ILE A 349 14.04 32.93 -10.27
C ILE A 349 13.87 32.37 -11.69
N LEU A 350 12.99 31.38 -11.87
CA LEU A 350 12.74 30.74 -13.17
C LEU A 350 12.34 31.77 -14.25
N ASP A 351 11.55 32.79 -13.91
CA ASP A 351 11.20 33.91 -14.80
C ASP A 351 12.44 34.56 -15.44
N TYR A 352 13.48 34.80 -14.64
CA TYR A 352 14.69 35.45 -15.12
C TYR A 352 15.37 34.59 -16.18
N LEU A 353 15.49 33.29 -15.94
CA LEU A 353 16.10 32.36 -16.88
C LEU A 353 15.26 32.21 -18.16
N ILE A 354 13.93 32.22 -18.07
CA ILE A 354 13.05 32.20 -19.24
C ILE A 354 13.21 33.48 -20.07
N ARG A 355 13.29 34.65 -19.43
CA ARG A 355 13.53 35.92 -20.14
C ARG A 355 14.89 35.93 -20.83
N LEU A 356 15.92 35.38 -20.17
CA LEU A 356 17.24 35.19 -20.75
C LEU A 356 17.19 34.24 -21.97
N GLY A 357 16.52 33.10 -21.86
CA GLY A 357 16.36 32.16 -22.98
C GLY A 357 15.60 32.73 -24.17
N ASN A 358 14.72 33.71 -23.94
CA ASN A 358 13.92 34.36 -24.98
C ASN A 358 14.51 35.68 -25.51
N SER A 359 15.60 36.20 -24.93
CA SER A 359 16.23 37.42 -25.43
C SER A 359 17.02 37.14 -26.72
N ARG A 360 17.29 38.19 -27.49
CA ARG A 360 18.00 38.03 -28.76
C ARG A 360 19.45 37.70 -28.47
N VAL A 361 20.09 36.93 -29.34
CA VAL A 361 21.54 36.62 -29.24
C VAL A 361 22.39 37.89 -29.16
N LEU A 362 21.97 38.97 -29.83
CA LEU A 362 22.64 40.29 -29.73
C LEU A 362 22.57 40.88 -28.31
N ASP A 363 21.43 40.74 -27.62
CA ASP A 363 21.25 41.22 -26.26
C ASP A 363 22.20 40.48 -25.29
N TRP A 364 22.56 39.23 -25.59
CA TRP A 364 23.52 38.44 -24.82
C TRP A 364 24.94 38.94 -25.04
N LEU A 365 25.32 39.21 -26.29
CA LEU A 365 26.65 39.72 -26.65
C LEU A 365 26.90 41.14 -26.11
N GLU A 366 25.84 41.95 -26.03
CA GLU A 366 25.89 43.32 -25.56
C GLU A 366 25.71 43.46 -24.04
N ASN A 367 25.57 42.34 -23.31
CA ASN A 367 25.28 42.32 -21.87
C ASN A 367 24.10 43.24 -21.48
N VAL A 368 23.04 43.26 -22.30
CA VAL A 368 21.86 44.08 -22.02
C VAL A 368 21.22 43.56 -20.73
N PRO A 369 21.02 44.40 -19.70
CA PRO A 369 20.42 43.96 -18.46
C PRO A 369 18.99 43.49 -18.71
N ILE A 370 18.75 42.21 -18.44
CA ILE A 370 17.41 41.63 -18.39
C ILE A 370 16.75 42.19 -17.15
N GLY A 371 15.57 42.79 -17.30
CA GLY A 371 14.84 43.43 -16.21
C GLY A 371 14.65 42.51 -14.99
N GLU A 372 14.51 43.13 -13.82
CA GLU A 372 14.34 42.42 -12.55
C GLU A 372 13.12 41.50 -12.59
N SER A 373 13.34 40.22 -12.27
CA SER A 373 12.26 39.28 -11.95
C SER A 373 11.90 39.45 -10.48
N LYS A 374 10.60 39.45 -10.19
CA LYS A 374 10.09 39.50 -8.81
C LYS A 374 9.40 38.19 -8.48
N ILE A 375 9.53 37.79 -7.22
CA ILE A 375 8.77 36.67 -6.68
C ILE A 375 7.29 37.11 -6.62
N ASP A 376 6.42 36.23 -7.08
CA ASP A 376 4.97 36.38 -7.00
C ASP A 376 4.37 35.06 -6.54
N CYS A 377 3.58 35.10 -5.48
CA CYS A 377 2.94 33.93 -4.88
C CYS A 377 1.49 33.76 -5.35
N GLU A 378 1.03 34.52 -6.35
CA GLU A 378 -0.26 34.28 -7.00
C GLU A 378 -0.24 32.93 -7.75
N ILE A 379 -1.00 31.96 -7.24
CA ILE A 379 -1.04 30.60 -7.79
C ILE A 379 -2.15 30.50 -8.83
N SER A 380 -1.75 30.36 -10.10
CA SER A 380 -2.65 30.03 -11.19
C SER A 380 -2.71 28.52 -11.42
N GLU A 381 -3.92 27.93 -11.38
CA GLU A 381 -4.12 26.51 -11.66
C GLU A 381 -3.60 26.12 -13.05
N TYR A 382 -3.84 26.96 -14.06
CA TYR A 382 -3.36 26.73 -15.41
C TYR A 382 -1.83 26.66 -15.47
N GLU A 383 -1.15 27.56 -14.75
CA GLU A 383 0.31 27.59 -14.70
C GLU A 383 0.87 26.34 -13.99
N MET A 384 0.31 26.01 -12.83
CA MET A 384 0.70 24.82 -12.08
C MET A 384 0.54 23.55 -12.91
N ILE A 385 -0.62 23.35 -13.55
CA ILE A 385 -0.88 22.16 -14.37
C ILE A 385 0.01 22.14 -15.62
N SER A 386 0.22 23.28 -16.28
CA SER A 386 0.98 23.32 -17.54
C SER A 386 2.48 23.15 -17.37
N HIS A 387 2.99 23.38 -16.16
CA HIS A 387 4.43 23.40 -15.84
C HIS A 387 4.81 22.41 -14.73
N ALA A 388 4.06 21.33 -14.55
CA ALA A 388 4.34 20.29 -13.56
C ALA A 388 4.57 20.85 -12.14
N GLY A 389 3.79 21.87 -11.77
CA GLY A 389 3.84 22.55 -10.48
C GLY A 389 5.04 23.48 -10.29
N MET A 390 5.84 23.73 -11.33
CA MET A 390 7.01 24.63 -11.29
C MET A 390 6.67 25.97 -11.94
N GLY A 391 5.93 26.81 -11.22
CA GLY A 391 5.53 28.12 -11.73
C GLY A 391 6.70 29.09 -11.85
N ARG A 392 6.57 29.99 -12.82
CA ARG A 392 7.60 30.89 -13.30
C ARG A 392 8.07 31.90 -12.27
N TYR A 393 7.17 32.38 -11.42
CA TYR A 393 7.45 33.46 -10.47
C TYR A 393 7.79 33.00 -9.05
N PHE A 394 7.65 31.71 -8.75
CA PHE A 394 7.91 31.17 -7.40
C PHE A 394 8.82 29.93 -7.41
N THR A 395 9.33 29.51 -8.56
CA THR A 395 10.36 28.47 -8.66
C THR A 395 11.75 29.10 -8.69
N ILE A 396 12.62 28.65 -7.80
CA ILE A 396 14.03 29.04 -7.72
C ILE A 396 14.88 27.92 -8.30
N VAL A 397 15.84 28.30 -9.13
CA VAL A 397 16.82 27.41 -9.77
C VAL A 397 18.20 27.83 -9.28
N ASN A 398 18.88 26.93 -8.59
CA ASN A 398 20.23 27.12 -8.08
C ASN A 398 21.18 26.19 -8.83
N ARG A 399 22.22 26.75 -9.44
CA ARG A 399 23.29 25.99 -10.07
C ARG A 399 24.55 26.13 -9.23
N ASP A 400 25.04 25.01 -8.70
CA ASP A 400 26.28 24.99 -7.94
C ASP A 400 27.51 24.93 -8.85
N LYS A 401 28.70 25.10 -8.24
CA LYS A 401 30.00 25.12 -8.91
C LYS A 401 30.37 23.83 -9.63
N ASP A 402 29.74 22.72 -9.24
CA ASP A 402 29.92 21.41 -9.88
C ASP A 402 28.95 21.22 -11.06
N GLY A 403 28.16 22.25 -11.39
CA GLY A 403 27.16 22.24 -12.45
C GLY A 403 25.88 21.48 -12.08
N LYS A 404 25.68 21.14 -10.81
CA LYS A 404 24.48 20.47 -10.34
C LYS A 404 23.35 21.48 -10.24
N ILE A 405 22.20 21.11 -10.79
CA ILE A 405 21.00 21.94 -10.77
C ILE A 405 20.13 21.49 -9.61
N LYS A 406 19.85 22.42 -8.72
CA LYS A 406 18.89 22.28 -7.63
C LYS A 406 17.72 23.22 -7.88
N ILE A 407 16.55 22.80 -7.43
CA ILE A 407 15.32 23.56 -7.53
C ILE A 407 14.62 23.61 -6.17
N SER A 408 13.91 24.70 -5.93
CA SER A 408 13.11 24.92 -4.74
C SER A 408 11.94 25.85 -5.06
N TYR A 409 10.95 25.89 -4.18
CA TYR A 409 10.01 27.01 -4.17
C TYR A 409 10.60 28.18 -3.38
N ALA A 410 10.24 29.40 -3.77
CA ALA A 410 10.48 30.58 -2.95
C ALA A 410 9.84 30.36 -1.57
N GLN A 411 10.62 30.60 -0.51
CA GLN A 411 10.21 30.28 0.86
C GLN A 411 8.90 30.97 1.27
N GLU A 412 8.72 32.22 0.84
CA GLU A 412 7.50 33.00 1.07
C GLU A 412 6.25 32.44 0.37
N CYS A 413 6.39 31.71 -0.75
CA CYS A 413 5.27 31.14 -1.49
C CYS A 413 4.95 29.68 -1.10
N LEU A 414 5.86 28.98 -0.40
CA LEU A 414 5.73 27.55 -0.11
C LEU A 414 4.43 27.20 0.63
N LYS A 415 4.05 28.03 1.60
CA LYS A 415 2.81 27.82 2.38
C LYS A 415 1.58 27.95 1.49
N ASP A 416 1.57 28.92 0.58
CA ASP A 416 0.44 29.15 -0.32
C ASP A 416 0.30 28.00 -1.31
N ILE A 417 1.42 27.53 -1.88
CA ILE A 417 1.46 26.39 -2.81
C ILE A 417 0.91 25.13 -2.14
N THR A 418 1.44 24.79 -0.97
CA THR A 418 1.02 23.58 -0.24
C THR A 418 -0.44 23.66 0.23
N ASN A 419 -0.91 24.83 0.66
CA ASN A 419 -2.32 25.03 1.03
C ASN A 419 -3.26 24.95 -0.17
N TRP A 420 -2.87 25.53 -1.31
CA TRP A 420 -3.63 25.44 -2.55
C TRP A 420 -3.81 23.98 -2.97
N ILE A 421 -2.74 23.16 -2.96
CA ILE A 421 -2.87 21.72 -3.28
C ILE A 421 -3.79 21.00 -2.29
N LYS A 422 -3.72 21.35 -0.99
CA LYS A 422 -4.60 20.79 0.04
C LYS A 422 -6.08 21.17 -0.13
N SER A 423 -6.39 22.27 -0.81
CA SER A 423 -7.77 22.72 -1.07
C SER A 423 -8.34 22.24 -2.41
N LEU A 424 -7.50 21.79 -3.35
CA LEU A 424 -7.92 21.32 -4.67
C LEU A 424 -8.98 20.22 -4.59
N GLY A 425 -10.20 20.53 -5.04
CA GLY A 425 -11.32 19.58 -5.05
C GLY A 425 -12.09 19.46 -3.73
N LYS A 426 -11.83 20.33 -2.74
CA LYS A 426 -12.65 20.46 -1.51
C LYS A 426 -13.73 21.54 -1.63
N GLU A 427 -13.63 22.44 -2.60
CA GLU A 427 -14.66 23.41 -2.91
C GLU A 427 -15.64 22.80 -3.93
N GLY A 428 -16.63 22.05 -3.43
CA GLY A 428 -17.63 21.39 -4.28
C GLY A 428 -18.50 20.31 -3.64
N GLU A 429 -18.40 20.06 -2.33
CA GLU A 429 -19.33 19.18 -1.58
C GLU A 429 -20.24 19.98 -0.64
#